data_AF-A0A8T5T1I6-F1
#
_entry.id   AF-A0A8T5T1I6-F1
#
_cell.length_a   1.000
_cell.length_b   1.000
_cell.length_c   1.000
_cell.angle_alpha   90.00
_cell.angle_beta   90.00
_cell.angle_gamma   90.00
#
_symmetry.space_group_name_H-M   'P 1'
#
loop_
_entity.id
_entity.type
_entity.pdbx_description
1 polymer ?
#
loop_
_entity_poly.entity_id
_entity_poly.type
_entity_poly.pdbx_seq_one_letter_code
_entity_poly.pdbx_strand_id
1 'polypeptide(L)'
;MKMKIDPESEWGYFINPETFKVNNIEDDIPTGSLVVIKEKEYLEDLGRTVIQTTYGIVEGNKFQPMNKREITLLFSKACAKYILINNASPPKIKIEKELQKGKTAQLAFVMNQHDT
;
A
#
# COMPACT_ATOMS: atom_id res chain seq x y z
N MET A 1 13.85 1.19 8.19
CA MET A 1 14.47 0.08 7.45
C MET A 1 14.84 0.60 6.09
N LYS A 2 16.11 0.49 5.67
CA LYS A 2 16.49 0.75 4.28
C LYS A 2 16.22 -0.48 3.45
N MET A 3 15.36 -0.34 2.45
CA MET A 3 15.17 -1.37 1.43
C MET A 3 16.06 -1.04 0.25
N LYS A 4 16.71 -2.05 -0.33
CA LYS A 4 17.39 -1.88 -1.61
C LYS A 4 16.44 -2.35 -2.69
N ILE A 5 16.12 -1.45 -3.62
CA ILE A 5 15.38 -1.76 -4.85
C ILE A 5 16.33 -1.52 -6.03
N ASP A 6 16.20 -2.31 -7.09
CA ASP A 6 16.91 -2.05 -8.34
C ASP A 6 16.20 -0.93 -9.12
N PRO A 7 16.75 0.29 -9.24
CA PRO A 7 16.05 1.41 -9.86
C PRO A 7 15.79 1.23 -11.37
N GLU A 8 16.47 0.30 -12.04
CA GLU A 8 16.26 0.05 -13.48
C GLU A 8 15.01 -0.81 -13.75
N SER A 9 14.67 -1.70 -12.81
CA SER A 9 13.64 -2.72 -12.97
C SER A 9 12.54 -2.67 -11.91
N GLU A 10 12.80 -2.04 -10.76
CA GLU A 10 11.92 -1.99 -9.59
C GLU A 10 11.58 -0.56 -9.16
N TRP A 11 10.37 -0.41 -8.61
CA TRP A 11 9.97 0.78 -7.89
C TRP A 11 8.99 0.40 -6.79
N GLY A 12 8.90 1.21 -5.75
CA GLY A 12 8.00 0.90 -4.65
C GLY A 12 7.63 2.10 -3.83
N TYR A 13 6.55 1.91 -3.07
CA TYR A 13 5.96 2.92 -2.20
C TYR A 13 5.69 2.31 -0.84
N PHE A 14 5.74 3.14 0.19
CA PHE A 14 5.22 2.79 1.49
C PHE A 14 4.16 3.79 1.96
N ILE A 15 3.21 3.28 2.71
CA ILE A 15 2.12 4.03 3.30
C ILE A 15 2.28 3.97 4.82
N ASN A 16 2.35 5.13 5.46
CA ASN A 16 2.26 5.18 6.92
C ASN A 16 0.78 5.01 7.32
N PRO A 17 0.39 3.93 8.04
CA PRO A 17 -1.01 3.66 8.37
C PRO A 17 -1.62 4.65 9.37
N GLU A 18 -0.83 5.48 10.03
CA GLU A 18 -1.31 6.51 10.97
C GLU A 18 -1.64 7.82 10.26
N THR A 19 -0.91 8.15 9.18
CA THR A 19 -1.04 9.44 8.47
C THR A 19 -1.56 9.30 7.05
N PHE A 20 -1.57 8.09 6.49
CA PHE A 20 -1.94 7.76 5.11
C PHE A 20 -1.10 8.49 4.06
N LYS A 21 0.06 9.04 4.47
CA LYS A 21 1.06 9.57 3.56
C LYS A 21 1.69 8.44 2.77
N VAL A 22 1.85 8.67 1.48
CA VAL A 22 2.51 7.79 0.52
C VAL A 22 3.89 8.37 0.26
N ASN A 23 4.93 7.56 0.35
CA ASN A 23 6.29 7.96 0.02
C ASN A 23 6.97 6.88 -0.82
N ASN A 24 7.95 7.28 -1.63
CA ASN A 24 8.78 6.35 -2.39
C ASN A 24 9.71 5.56 -1.47
N ILE A 25 10.09 4.37 -1.90
CA ILE A 25 11.12 3.56 -1.23
C ILE A 25 12.51 4.02 -1.68
N GLU A 26 12.80 5.29 -1.45
CA GLU A 26 14.14 5.86 -1.52
C GLU A 26 14.66 6.22 -0.12
N ASP A 27 13.72 6.40 0.82
CA ASP A 27 13.96 6.79 2.20
C ASP A 27 13.93 5.59 3.18
N ASP A 28 14.29 5.88 4.42
CA ASP A 28 14.07 4.96 5.53
C ASP A 28 12.59 4.68 5.75
N ILE A 29 12.19 3.41 5.61
CA ILE A 29 10.80 2.98 5.81
C ILE A 29 10.53 2.79 7.31
N PRO A 30 9.54 3.49 7.90
CA PRO A 30 9.16 3.30 9.29
C PRO A 30 8.59 1.90 9.57
N THR A 31 8.79 1.40 10.78
CA THR A 31 8.12 0.17 11.24
C THR A 31 6.60 0.37 11.27
N GLY A 32 5.85 -0.64 10.84
CA GLY A 32 4.40 -0.62 10.71
C GLY A 32 3.91 -0.08 9.36
N SER A 33 4.79 0.47 8.51
CA SER A 33 4.41 0.92 7.18
C SER A 33 3.99 -0.25 6.28
N LEU A 34 2.94 -0.01 5.50
CA LEU A 34 2.45 -0.91 4.45
C LEU A 34 3.25 -0.63 3.19
N VAL A 35 3.80 -1.66 2.56
CA VAL A 35 4.75 -1.52 1.46
C VAL A 35 4.20 -2.21 0.22
N VAL A 36 4.40 -1.57 -0.93
CA VAL A 36 4.08 -2.09 -2.26
C VAL A 36 5.33 -1.94 -3.13
N ILE A 37 5.83 -3.06 -3.64
CA ILE A 37 6.99 -3.13 -4.54
C ILE A 37 6.49 -3.63 -5.88
N LYS A 38 6.96 -3.02 -6.95
CA LYS A 38 6.67 -3.43 -8.33
C LYS A 38 7.98 -3.71 -9.04
N GLU A 39 8.02 -4.81 -9.76
CA GLU A 39 9.18 -5.26 -10.52
C GLU A 39 8.76 -5.53 -11.96
N LYS A 40 9.52 -5.01 -12.92
CA LYS A 40 9.38 -5.32 -14.34
C LYS A 40 10.21 -6.56 -14.65
N GLU A 41 9.53 -7.60 -15.07
CA GLU A 41 10.17 -8.84 -15.52
C GLU A 41 9.81 -9.07 -17.01
N TYR A 42 10.82 -9.31 -17.84
CA TYR A 42 10.60 -9.74 -19.22
C TYR A 42 10.53 -11.26 -19.28
N LEU A 43 9.37 -11.80 -19.65
CA LEU A 43 9.18 -13.23 -19.81
C LEU A 43 9.47 -13.61 -21.26
N GLU A 44 10.67 -14.14 -21.51
CA GLU A 44 11.17 -14.51 -22.84
C GLU A 44 10.21 -15.48 -23.55
N ASP A 45 9.72 -16.50 -22.85
CA ASP A 45 8.79 -17.53 -23.39
C ASP A 45 7.47 -16.95 -23.92
N LEU A 46 7.08 -15.78 -23.43
CA LEU A 46 5.83 -15.10 -23.79
C LEU A 46 6.07 -13.81 -24.59
N GLY A 47 7.33 -13.45 -24.84
CA GLY A 47 7.73 -12.24 -25.55
C GLY A 47 7.16 -10.95 -24.94
N ARG A 48 6.88 -10.92 -23.64
CA ARG A 48 6.15 -9.81 -23.00
C ARG A 48 6.74 -9.41 -21.65
N THR A 49 6.64 -8.12 -21.34
CA THR A 49 6.94 -7.59 -20.01
C THR A 49 5.74 -7.75 -19.09
N VAL A 50 5.97 -8.30 -17.90
CA VAL A 50 4.98 -8.40 -16.81
C VAL A 50 5.45 -7.50 -15.66
N ILE A 51 4.49 -6.91 -14.95
CA ILE A 51 4.75 -6.20 -13.71
C ILE A 51 4.32 -7.11 -12.57
N GLN A 52 5.30 -7.64 -11.82
CA GLN A 52 5.02 -8.32 -10.56
C GLN A 52 4.79 -7.28 -9.46
N THR A 53 3.88 -7.55 -8.53
CA THR A 53 3.61 -6.66 -7.40
C THR A 53 3.67 -7.43 -6.10
N THR A 54 4.61 -7.04 -5.24
CA THR A 54 4.81 -7.61 -3.92
C THR A 54 4.25 -6.66 -2.87
N TYR A 55 3.44 -7.18 -1.96
CA TYR A 55 2.87 -6.43 -0.84
C TYR A 55 3.54 -6.88 0.45
N GLY A 56 3.58 -6.02 1.45
CA GLY A 56 3.98 -6.44 2.79
C GLY A 56 3.96 -5.33 3.82
N ILE A 57 4.56 -5.61 4.96
CA ILE A 57 4.75 -4.64 6.05
C ILE A 57 6.21 -4.58 6.48
N VAL A 58 6.63 -3.46 7.06
CA VAL A 58 7.88 -3.41 7.81
C VAL A 58 7.61 -3.77 9.26
N GLU A 59 8.20 -4.85 9.75
CA GLU A 59 8.13 -5.27 11.14
C GLU A 59 9.54 -5.28 11.74
N GLY A 60 9.75 -4.43 12.76
CA GLY A 60 11.10 -4.12 13.24
C GLY A 60 11.97 -3.57 12.11
N ASN A 61 13.04 -4.31 11.77
CA ASN A 61 13.96 -3.98 10.67
C ASN A 61 13.88 -4.97 9.50
N LYS A 62 12.72 -5.62 9.30
CA LYS A 62 12.51 -6.60 8.23
C LYS A 62 11.25 -6.28 7.43
N PHE A 63 11.32 -6.53 6.13
CA PHE A 63 10.15 -6.59 5.26
C PHE A 63 9.51 -7.97 5.40
N GLN A 64 8.20 -8.01 5.65
CA GLN A 64 7.40 -9.21 5.73
C GLN A 64 6.44 -9.23 4.54
N PRO A 65 6.73 -10.04 3.49
CA PRO A 65 5.82 -10.19 2.37
C PRO A 65 4.47 -10.74 2.82
N MET A 66 3.40 -10.24 2.21
CA MET A 66 2.03 -10.64 2.49
C MET A 66 1.23 -10.73 1.20
N ASN A 67 0.16 -11.51 1.22
CA ASN A 67 -0.77 -11.51 0.09
C ASN A 67 -1.67 -10.27 0.11
N LYS A 68 -2.28 -9.96 -1.04
CA LYS A 68 -3.16 -8.79 -1.21
C LYS A 68 -4.30 -8.75 -0.19
N ARG A 69 -4.85 -9.91 0.19
CA ARG A 69 -5.98 -9.99 1.12
C ARG A 69 -5.57 -9.57 2.53
N GLU A 70 -4.40 -10.01 2.98
CA GLU A 70 -3.87 -9.69 4.30
C GLU A 70 -3.55 -8.20 4.44
N ILE A 71 -2.83 -7.64 3.47
CA ILE A 71 -2.50 -6.20 3.50
C ILE A 71 -3.75 -5.34 3.42
N THR A 72 -4.76 -5.75 2.64
CA THR A 72 -6.05 -5.04 2.56
C THR A 72 -6.79 -5.04 3.90
N LEU A 73 -6.73 -6.16 4.64
CA LEU A 73 -7.33 -6.25 5.98
C LEU A 73 -6.61 -5.33 6.97
N LEU A 74 -5.27 -5.31 6.95
CA LEU A 74 -4.48 -4.40 7.79
C LEU A 74 -4.78 -2.94 7.48
N PHE A 75 -4.83 -2.59 6.20
CA PHE A 75 -5.16 -1.24 5.75
C PHE A 75 -6.58 -0.83 6.17
N SER A 76 -7.56 -1.73 6.03
CA SER A 76 -8.94 -1.49 6.48
C SER A 76 -9.02 -1.23 7.99
N LYS A 77 -8.25 -1.97 8.80
CA LYS A 77 -8.16 -1.75 10.25
C LYS A 77 -7.53 -0.39 10.57
N ALA A 78 -6.48 0.00 9.85
CA ALA A 78 -5.88 1.32 10.00
C ALA A 78 -6.87 2.45 9.66
N CYS A 79 -7.63 2.30 8.56
CA CYS A 79 -8.70 3.25 8.19
C CYS A 79 -9.73 3.39 9.31
N ALA A 80 -10.25 2.27 9.82
CA ALA A 80 -11.23 2.27 10.90
C ALA A 80 -10.67 2.96 12.16
N LYS A 81 -9.43 2.64 12.55
CA LYS A 81 -8.76 3.27 13.69
C LYS A 81 -8.64 4.78 13.52
N TYR A 82 -8.21 5.25 12.35
CA TYR A 82 -8.09 6.67 12.06
C TYR A 82 -9.44 7.40 12.16
N ILE A 83 -10.51 6.80 11.61
CA ILE A 83 -11.86 7.35 11.69
C ILE A 83 -12.31 7.47 13.15
N LEU A 84 -12.08 6.44 13.96
CA LEU A 84 -12.47 6.44 15.37
C LEU A 84 -11.72 7.51 16.19
N ILE A 85 -10.44 7.73 15.89
CA ILE A 85 -9.60 8.70 16.64
C ILE A 85 -9.88 10.14 16.20
N ASN A 86 -10.00 10.39 14.90
CA ASN A 86 -10.07 11.74 14.34
C ASN A 86 -11.49 12.18 13.99
N ASN A 87 -12.49 11.30 14.14
CA ASN A 87 -13.88 11.50 13.71
C ASN A 87 -14.01 11.99 12.25
N ALA A 88 -13.09 11.54 11.39
CA ALA A 88 -12.96 11.99 10.00
C ALA A 88 -12.39 10.87 9.12
N SER A 89 -12.71 10.89 7.82
CA SER A 89 -12.11 9.97 6.85
C SER A 89 -10.61 10.21 6.74
N PRO A 90 -9.77 9.16 6.60
CA PRO A 90 -8.36 9.34 6.31
C PRO A 90 -8.16 10.09 4.99
N PRO A 91 -7.06 10.83 4.84
CA PRO A 91 -6.75 11.46 3.57
C PRO A 91 -6.57 10.39 2.49
N LYS A 92 -6.83 10.78 1.23
CA LYS A 92 -6.75 9.87 0.07
C LYS A 92 -7.71 8.67 0.11
N ILE A 93 -8.69 8.66 1.02
CA ILE A 93 -9.78 7.69 1.00
C ILE A 93 -11.01 8.31 0.34
N LYS A 94 -11.57 7.61 -0.64
CA LYS A 94 -12.85 7.93 -1.26
C LYS A 94 -13.87 6.85 -0.92
N ILE A 95 -15.07 7.26 -0.54
CA ILE A 95 -16.20 6.34 -0.42
C ILE A 95 -16.69 6.05 -1.85
N GLU A 96 -16.53 4.80 -2.30
CA GLU A 96 -17.07 4.34 -3.58
C GLU A 96 -18.50 3.87 -3.45
N LYS A 97 -18.83 3.26 -2.30
CA LYS A 97 -20.20 2.86 -1.96
C LYS A 97 -20.47 3.23 -0.52
N GLU A 98 -21.56 3.94 -0.32
CA GLU A 98 -22.01 4.32 1.01
C GLU A 98 -22.42 3.10 1.83
N LEU A 99 -22.35 3.26 3.15
CA LEU A 99 -22.90 2.27 4.08
C LEU A 99 -24.42 2.22 3.90
N GLN A 100 -24.96 1.03 3.66
CA GLN A 100 -26.41 0.82 3.59
C GLN A 100 -26.81 -0.24 4.61
N LYS A 101 -28.09 -0.26 5.02
CA LYS A 101 -28.59 -1.29 5.93
C LYS A 101 -28.35 -2.68 5.33
N GLY A 102 -27.53 -3.50 6.01
CA GLY A 102 -27.13 -4.83 5.56
C GLY A 102 -26.00 -4.89 4.53
N LYS A 103 -25.35 -3.76 4.20
CA LYS A 103 -24.20 -3.71 3.28
C LYS A 103 -23.09 -2.85 3.86
N THR A 104 -21.85 -3.32 3.78
CA THR A 104 -20.69 -2.53 4.18
C THR A 104 -20.41 -1.42 3.18
N ALA A 105 -19.87 -0.31 3.65
CA ALA A 105 -19.31 0.71 2.77
C ALA A 105 -18.10 0.16 2.02
N GLN A 106 -17.89 0.63 0.80
CA GLN A 106 -16.68 0.36 0.02
C GLN A 106 -15.84 1.62 -0.01
N LEU A 107 -14.61 1.51 0.47
CA LEU A 107 -13.62 2.58 0.50
C LEU A 107 -12.51 2.25 -0.49
N ALA A 108 -12.11 3.23 -1.29
CA ALA A 108 -10.94 3.16 -2.15
C ALA A 108 -9.86 4.10 -1.66
N PHE A 109 -8.62 3.61 -1.66
CA PHE A 109 -7.46 4.47 -1.52
C PHE A 109 -7.07 5.00 -2.90
N VAL A 110 -7.05 6.32 -3.03
CA VAL A 110 -6.79 7.02 -4.28
C VAL A 110 -5.35 7.52 -4.24
N MET A 111 -4.52 6.99 -5.14
CA MET A 111 -3.20 7.54 -5.41
C MET A 111 -3.29 8.46 -6.62
N ASN A 112 -2.72 9.65 -6.52
CA ASN A 112 -2.66 10.60 -7.63
C ASN A 112 -1.37 10.37 -8.43
N GLN A 113 -1.28 10.93 -9.65
CA GLN A 113 -0.07 10.86 -10.49
C GLN A 113 1.18 11.49 -9.84
N HIS A 114 1.02 12.32 -8.80
CA HIS A 114 2.12 12.89 -8.02
C HIS A 114 2.53 12.01 -6.83
N ASP A 115 1.80 10.92 -6.57
CA ASP A 115 2.13 9.92 -5.55
C ASP A 115 2.87 8.71 -6.15
N THR A 116 3.19 8.78 -7.44
CA THR A 116 3.85 7.75 -8.26
C THR A 116 4.97 8.34 -9.09
#